data_AF-A6G654-F1
#
_entry.id   AF-A6G654-F1
#
_cell.length_a   1.000
_cell.length_b   1.000
_cell.length_c   1.000
_cell.angle_alpha   90.00
_cell.angle_beta   90.00
_cell.angle_gamma   90.00
#
_symmetry.space_group_name_H-M   'P 1'
#
loop_
_entity.id
_entity.type
_entity.pdbx_description
1 polymer ?
#
loop_
_entity_poly.entity_id
_entity_poly.type
_entity_poly.pdbx_seq_one_letter_code
_entity_poly.pdbx_strand_id
1 'polypeptide(L)'
;MTDNGSSNDEEGGTRREVRIWVESDADAAKIRVVLEAIGFAVLRDVGDGEATLIRWAVENLHNRYRLTAREQDIVEGILAGQRNAQMAKTLGISQATVKWHLHNIFTKTEVQDRESLLRLILQLGRVRDPDGSGDA
;
A
#
# COMPACT_ATOMS: atom_id res chain seq x y z
N MET A 1 -13.27 -45.95 29.25
CA MET A 1 -12.90 -46.97 28.25
C MET A 1 -13.69 -46.63 27.00
N THR A 2 -12.96 -46.38 25.91
CA THR A 2 -13.34 -45.93 24.55
C THR A 2 -14.03 -44.55 24.42
N ASP A 3 -13.38 -43.55 23.81
CA ASP A 3 -13.14 -43.33 22.36
C ASP A 3 -14.47 -42.94 21.68
N ASN A 4 -14.62 -41.92 20.81
CA ASN A 4 -13.71 -41.03 20.13
C ASN A 4 -14.53 -39.85 19.55
N GLY A 5 -13.83 -38.78 19.21
CA GLY A 5 -13.96 -38.03 17.95
C GLY A 5 -15.34 -37.65 17.40
N SER A 6 -15.64 -36.35 17.49
CA SER A 6 -16.15 -35.54 16.38
C SER A 6 -15.70 -34.11 16.70
N SER A 7 -14.57 -33.61 16.22
CA SER A 7 -14.31 -33.27 14.81
C SER A 7 -15.59 -32.79 14.14
N ASN A 8 -15.75 -31.47 14.11
CA ASN A 8 -16.20 -30.84 12.89
C ASN A 8 -15.36 -29.58 12.69
N ASP A 9 -14.25 -29.78 11.98
CA ASP A 9 -13.62 -28.77 11.17
C ASP A 9 -14.63 -28.20 10.15
N GLU A 10 -14.31 -27.00 9.64
CA GLU A 10 -14.91 -26.35 8.46
C GLU A 10 -16.28 -25.68 8.72
N GLU A 11 -16.44 -24.37 8.56
CA GLU A 11 -16.28 -23.68 7.29
C GLU A 11 -15.56 -22.33 7.45
N GLY A 12 -14.32 -22.28 6.97
CA GLY A 12 -13.73 -21.03 6.47
C GLY A 12 -14.50 -20.59 5.23
N GLY A 13 -15.64 -19.94 5.42
CA GLY A 13 -16.33 -19.25 4.34
C GLY A 13 -15.32 -18.30 3.71
N THR A 14 -15.05 -18.47 2.41
CA THR A 14 -14.18 -17.60 1.64
C THR A 14 -14.77 -16.20 1.70
N ARG A 15 -14.33 -15.39 2.67
CA ARG A 15 -14.79 -14.01 2.85
C ARG A 15 -14.35 -13.24 1.62
N ARG A 16 -15.30 -12.97 0.72
CA ARG A 16 -15.06 -12.19 -0.48
C ARG A 16 -15.05 -10.71 -0.08
N GLU A 17 -13.86 -10.13 -0.04
CA GLU A 17 -13.66 -8.70 0.21
C GLU A 17 -13.63 -7.94 -1.12
N VAL A 18 -14.34 -6.81 -1.18
CA VAL A 18 -14.30 -5.87 -2.31
C VAL A 18 -13.76 -4.54 -1.79
N ARG A 19 -12.64 -4.08 -2.35
CA ARG A 19 -12.03 -2.78 -2.02
C ARG A 19 -12.37 -1.76 -3.09
N ILE A 20 -12.92 -0.62 -2.67
CA ILE A 20 -13.36 0.46 -3.55
C ILE A 20 -12.62 1.72 -3.11
N TRP A 21 -11.99 2.40 -4.07
CA TRP A 21 -11.35 3.70 -3.85
C TRP A 21 -12.30 4.81 -4.29
N VAL A 22 -12.36 5.89 -3.53
CA VAL A 22 -13.24 7.02 -3.80
C VAL A 22 -12.46 8.31 -3.55
N GLU A 23 -12.55 9.26 -4.47
CA GLU A 23 -11.72 10.47 -4.47
C GLU A 23 -12.19 11.54 -3.49
N SER A 24 -13.47 11.52 -3.11
CA SER A 24 -14.06 12.49 -2.19
C SER A 24 -14.81 11.82 -1.05
N ASP A 25 -14.71 12.41 0.14
CA ASP A 25 -15.47 11.99 1.31
C ASP A 25 -17.00 12.06 1.07
N ALA A 26 -17.44 12.97 0.20
CA ALA A 26 -18.84 13.11 -0.18
C ALA A 26 -19.33 11.90 -0.98
N ASP A 27 -18.53 11.37 -1.89
CA ASP A 27 -18.90 10.20 -2.70
C ASP A 27 -18.76 8.91 -1.90
N ALA A 28 -17.76 8.82 -1.01
CA ALA A 28 -17.64 7.72 -0.07
C ALA A 28 -18.88 7.61 0.84
N ALA A 29 -19.45 8.75 1.24
CA ALA A 29 -20.68 8.78 2.01
C ALA A 29 -21.89 8.27 1.22
N LYS A 30 -22.02 8.63 -0.06
CA LYS A 30 -23.09 8.12 -0.95
C LYS A 30 -22.98 6.61 -1.14
N ILE A 31 -21.77 6.12 -1.43
CA ILE A 31 -21.51 4.68 -1.66
C ILE A 31 -21.80 3.86 -0.41
N ARG A 32 -21.40 4.35 0.77
CA ARG A 32 -21.67 3.68 2.04
C ARG A 32 -23.16 3.41 2.23
N VAL A 33 -23.99 4.43 2.04
CA VAL A 33 -25.46 4.33 2.20
C VAL A 33 -26.04 3.26 1.28
N VAL A 34 -25.59 3.21 0.02
CA VAL A 34 -26.06 2.21 -0.94
C VAL A 34 -25.64 0.80 -0.53
N LEU A 35 -24.39 0.61 -0.13
CA LEU A 35 -23.86 -0.71 0.27
C LEU A 35 -24.53 -1.25 1.54
N GLU A 36 -24.79 -0.39 2.52
CA GLU A 36 -25.53 -0.76 3.74
C GLU A 36 -26.98 -1.16 3.41
N ALA A 37 -27.64 -0.41 2.52
CA ALA A 37 -29.03 -0.69 2.12
C ALA A 37 -29.19 -2.06 1.44
N ILE A 38 -28.15 -2.56 0.79
CA ILE A 38 -28.14 -3.88 0.14
C ILE A 38 -27.48 -4.97 1.01
N GLY A 39 -27.21 -4.68 2.29
CA GLY A 39 -26.78 -5.67 3.28
C GLY A 39 -25.28 -5.92 3.35
N PHE A 40 -24.44 -5.06 2.77
CA PHE A 40 -22.99 -5.14 2.94
C PHE A 40 -22.53 -4.32 4.16
N ALA A 41 -21.63 -4.91 4.94
CA ALA A 41 -20.92 -4.20 6.00
C ALA A 41 -19.75 -3.40 5.41
N VAL A 42 -19.81 -2.08 5.50
CA VAL A 42 -18.73 -1.19 5.04
C VAL A 42 -17.75 -0.96 6.17
N LEU A 43 -16.56 -1.56 6.06
CA LEU A 43 -15.47 -1.28 6.98
C LEU A 43 -14.73 -0.03 6.49
N ARG A 44 -14.93 1.10 7.16
CA ARG A 44 -14.12 2.30 6.93
C ARG A 44 -12.83 2.16 7.76
N ASP A 45 -11.74 1.83 7.09
CA ASP A 45 -10.42 1.98 7.70
C ASP A 45 -10.06 3.47 7.72
N VAL A 46 -10.41 4.16 8.81
CA VAL A 46 -9.76 5.44 9.18
C VAL A 46 -8.60 5.10 10.12
N GLY A 47 -7.74 4.16 9.72
CA GLY A 47 -6.50 3.86 10.41
C GLY A 47 -5.48 4.94 10.04
N ASP A 48 -4.97 5.63 11.06
CA ASP A 48 -3.77 6.49 11.05
C ASP A 48 -3.26 6.78 9.64
N GLY A 49 -3.82 7.83 9.02
CA GLY A 49 -3.70 8.04 7.57
C GLY A 49 -2.27 7.92 7.04
N GLU A 50 -1.27 8.28 7.85
CA GLU A 50 0.15 8.17 7.51
C GLU A 50 0.65 6.71 7.42
N ALA A 51 0.35 5.84 8.38
CA ALA A 51 0.80 4.45 8.38
C ALA A 51 0.13 3.62 7.26
N THR A 52 -1.15 3.89 7.01
CA THR A 52 -1.92 3.25 5.93
C THR A 52 -1.39 3.66 4.55
N LEU A 53 -1.05 4.94 4.36
CA LEU A 53 -0.45 5.44 3.12
C LEU A 53 0.94 4.86 2.86
N ILE A 54 1.77 4.73 3.89
CA ILE A 54 3.11 4.15 3.77
C ILE A 54 3.02 2.70 3.28
N ARG A 55 2.19 1.88 3.94
CA ARG A 55 2.00 0.47 3.56
C ARG A 55 1.49 0.35 2.13
N TRP A 56 0.46 1.12 1.77
CA TRP A 56 -0.08 1.13 0.41
C TRP A 56 0.98 1.52 -0.64
N ALA A 57 1.77 2.56 -0.36
CA ALA A 57 2.79 3.03 -1.29
C ALA A 57 3.90 1.99 -1.51
N VAL A 58 4.34 1.32 -0.44
CA VAL A 58 5.34 0.26 -0.50
C VAL A 58 4.81 -0.94 -1.31
N GLU A 59 3.60 -1.40 -1.02
CA GLU A 59 2.96 -2.50 -1.75
C GLU A 59 2.79 -2.17 -3.23
N ASN A 60 2.32 -0.97 -3.56
CA ASN A 60 2.09 -0.55 -4.94
C ASN A 60 3.41 -0.43 -5.74
N LEU A 61 4.46 0.14 -5.14
CA LEU A 61 5.79 0.18 -5.74
C LEU A 61 6.38 -1.22 -5.94
N HIS A 62 6.22 -2.11 -4.96
CA HIS A 62 6.63 -3.52 -5.11
C HIS A 62 5.90 -4.18 -6.29
N ASN A 63 4.58 -4.02 -6.37
CA ASN A 63 3.76 -4.64 -7.42
C ASN A 63 4.06 -4.09 -8.81
N ARG A 64 4.52 -2.84 -8.93
CA ARG A 64 4.84 -2.22 -10.23
C ARG A 64 6.29 -2.41 -10.65
N TYR A 65 7.24 -2.34 -9.71
CA TYR A 65 8.68 -2.31 -10.01
C TYR A 65 9.46 -3.50 -9.44
N ARG A 66 8.78 -4.50 -8.86
CA ARG A 66 9.37 -5.71 -8.29
C ARG A 66 10.48 -5.39 -7.28
N LEU A 67 10.18 -4.46 -6.37
CA LEU A 67 11.08 -4.12 -5.28
C LEU A 67 11.27 -5.31 -4.34
N THR A 68 12.51 -5.64 -4.01
CA THR A 68 12.86 -6.66 -3.01
C THR A 68 12.41 -6.24 -1.63
N ALA A 69 12.32 -7.18 -0.68
CA ALA A 69 11.98 -6.87 0.71
C ALA A 69 12.88 -5.77 1.29
N ARG A 70 14.18 -5.81 0.98
CA ARG A 70 15.12 -4.80 1.49
C ARG A 70 14.94 -3.43 0.86
N GLU A 71 14.53 -3.37 -0.40
CA GLU A 71 14.19 -2.11 -1.06
C GLU A 71 12.87 -1.53 -0.52
N GLN A 72 11.92 -2.39 -0.13
CA GLN A 72 10.68 -1.99 0.53
C GLN A 72 10.96 -1.33 1.89
N ASP A 73 11.81 -1.92 2.73
CA ASP A 73 12.26 -1.32 4.01
C ASP A 73 12.84 0.10 3.80
N ILE A 74 13.60 0.28 2.71
CA ILE A 74 14.24 1.56 2.39
C ILE A 74 13.18 2.58 1.93
N VAL A 75 12.21 2.17 1.11
CA VAL A 75 11.08 3.04 0.71
C VAL A 75 10.25 3.45 1.92
N GLU A 76 9.97 2.54 2.85
CA GLU A 76 9.27 2.85 4.10
C GLU A 76 10.03 3.90 4.91
N GLY A 77 11.35 3.74 5.07
CA GLY A 77 12.20 4.74 5.72
C GLY A 77 12.19 6.09 5.00
N ILE A 78 12.13 6.10 3.66
CA ILE A 78 12.02 7.33 2.87
C ILE A 78 10.71 8.06 3.18
N LEU A 79 9.59 7.34 3.19
CA LEU A 79 8.26 7.88 3.42
C LEU A 79 8.07 8.35 4.86
N ALA A 80 8.69 7.67 5.83
CA ALA A 80 8.76 8.11 7.23
C ALA A 80 9.74 9.28 7.47
N GLY A 81 10.26 9.92 6.42
CA GLY A 81 11.14 11.09 6.53
C GLY A 81 12.56 10.79 7.02
N GLN A 82 12.97 9.51 7.09
CA GLN A 82 14.28 9.14 7.61
C GLN A 82 15.40 9.50 6.64
N ARG A 83 16.51 10.00 7.17
CA ARG A 83 17.78 10.21 6.46
C ARG A 83 18.55 8.89 6.36
N ASN A 84 19.53 8.81 5.44
CA ASN A 84 20.32 7.60 5.23
C ASN A 84 21.01 7.08 6.51
N ALA A 85 21.46 7.97 7.38
CA ALA A 85 22.05 7.60 8.67
C ALA A 85 21.02 6.95 9.63
N GLN A 86 19.78 7.44 9.63
CA GLN A 86 18.70 6.88 10.45
C GLN A 86 18.27 5.52 9.89
N MET A 87 18.05 5.41 8.58
CA MET A 87 17.73 4.13 7.93
C MET A 87 18.84 3.09 8.18
N ALA A 88 20.11 3.47 8.05
CA ALA A 88 21.25 2.62 8.34
C ALA A 88 21.20 2.06 9.78
N LYS A 89 20.91 2.93 10.76
CA LYS A 89 20.77 2.54 12.17
C LYS A 89 19.57 1.62 12.39
N THR A 90 18.38 1.99 11.88
CA THR A 90 17.14 1.23 12.02
C THR A 90 17.26 -0.17 11.42
N LEU A 91 17.88 -0.26 10.25
CA LEU A 91 17.99 -1.49 9.48
C LEU A 91 19.24 -2.32 9.81
N GLY A 92 20.14 -1.82 10.67
CA GLY A 92 21.37 -2.51 11.05
C GLY A 92 22.38 -2.69 9.90
N ILE A 93 22.45 -1.73 8.97
CA ILE A 93 23.35 -1.76 7.80
C ILE A 93 24.16 -0.47 7.67
N SER A 94 25.18 -0.46 6.80
CA SER A 94 25.98 0.74 6.56
C SER A 94 25.23 1.81 5.75
N GLN A 95 25.59 3.09 5.91
CA GLN A 95 25.07 4.16 5.05
C GLN A 95 25.43 3.95 3.57
N ALA A 96 26.56 3.32 3.27
CA ALA A 96 26.94 2.97 1.91
C ALA A 96 25.98 1.92 1.32
N THR A 97 25.58 0.93 2.11
CA THR A 97 24.58 -0.08 1.73
C THR A 97 23.21 0.55 1.50
N VAL A 98 22.79 1.50 2.34
CA VAL A 98 21.56 2.28 2.10
C VAL A 98 21.62 3.03 0.78
N LYS A 99 22.74 3.72 0.48
CA LYS A 99 22.93 4.41 -0.81
C LYS A 99 22.88 3.45 -1.99
N TRP A 100 23.43 2.25 -1.85
CA TRP A 100 23.35 1.21 -2.88
C TRP A 100 21.91 0.75 -3.12
N HIS A 101 21.12 0.50 -2.07
CA HIS A 101 19.71 0.19 -2.23
C HIS A 101 18.92 1.34 -2.86
N LEU A 102 19.18 2.60 -2.47
CA LEU A 102 18.58 3.78 -3.09
C LEU A 102 18.88 3.85 -4.59
N HIS A 103 20.12 3.60 -4.99
CA HIS A 103 20.50 3.55 -6.40
C HIS A 103 19.69 2.49 -7.16
N ASN A 104 19.58 1.27 -6.63
CA ASN A 104 18.79 0.22 -7.27
C ASN A 104 17.31 0.57 -7.36
N ILE A 105 16.73 1.19 -6.32
CA ILE A 105 15.34 1.67 -6.34
C ILE A 105 15.16 2.72 -7.44
N PHE A 106 16.06 3.70 -7.52
CA PHE A 106 16.02 4.75 -8.53
C PHE A 106 16.13 4.16 -9.95
N THR A 107 17.04 3.22 -10.16
CA THR A 107 17.15 2.49 -11.44
C THR A 107 15.87 1.72 -11.78
N LYS A 108 15.28 0.98 -10.83
CA LYS A 108 14.06 0.20 -11.07
C LYS A 108 12.83 1.06 -11.32
N THR A 109 12.75 2.23 -10.69
CA THR A 109 11.62 3.16 -10.79
C THR A 109 11.81 4.22 -11.88
N GLU A 110 12.98 4.24 -12.54
CA GLU A 110 13.37 5.20 -13.58
C GLU A 110 13.38 6.67 -13.12
N VAL A 111 13.51 6.89 -11.80
CA VAL A 111 13.63 8.23 -11.21
C VAL A 111 15.07 8.56 -10.86
N GLN A 112 15.40 9.84 -10.74
CA GLN A 112 16.79 10.29 -10.57
C GLN A 112 17.19 10.46 -9.09
N ASP A 113 16.23 10.72 -8.22
CA ASP A 113 16.51 11.03 -6.82
C ASP A 113 15.30 10.76 -5.90
N ARG A 114 15.52 11.01 -4.60
CA ARG A 114 14.52 10.85 -3.54
C ARG A 114 13.28 11.70 -3.78
N GLU A 115 13.44 12.94 -4.23
CA GLU A 115 12.30 13.84 -4.46
C GLU A 115 11.43 13.32 -5.60
N SER A 116 12.06 12.89 -6.69
CA SER A 116 11.42 12.29 -7.85
C SER A 116 10.69 10.99 -7.47
N LEU A 117 11.28 10.17 -6.59
CA LEU A 117 10.62 8.98 -6.05
C LEU A 117 9.38 9.35 -5.21
N LEU A 118 9.47 10.37 -4.35
CA LEU A 118 8.31 10.85 -3.58
C LEU A 118 7.20 11.37 -4.51
N ARG A 119 7.56 12.15 -5.54
CA ARG A 119 6.61 12.62 -6.56
C ARG A 119 5.96 11.44 -7.31
N LEU A 120 6.74 10.42 -7.67
CA LEU A 120 6.22 9.21 -8.31
C LEU A 120 5.19 8.51 -7.40
N ILE A 121 5.46 8.38 -6.10
CA ILE A 121 4.52 7.78 -5.14
C ILE A 121 3.22 8.58 -5.05
N LEU A 122 3.31 9.91 -4.98
CA LEU A 122 2.13 10.78 -4.99
C LEU A 122 1.35 10.67 -6.31
N GLN A 123 2.03 10.55 -7.44
CA GLN A 123 1.40 10.34 -8.75
C GLN A 123 0.78 8.95 -8.87
N LEU A 124 1.39 7.91 -8.30
CA LEU A 124 0.83 6.57 -8.25
C LEU A 124 -0.48 6.54 -7.47
N GLY A 125 -0.63 7.42 -6.46
CA GLY A 125 -1.90 7.62 -5.76
C GLY A 125 -2.95 8.37 -6.59
N ARG A 126 -2.57 8.86 -7.78
CA ARG A 126 -3.39 9.69 -8.68
C ARG A 126 -3.63 9.07 -10.07
N VAL A 127 -3.47 7.76 -10.27
CA VAL A 127 -3.62 7.13 -11.60
C VAL A 127 -4.65 5.98 -11.52
N ARG A 128 -5.77 5.94 -12.26
CA ARG A 128 -6.18 6.58 -13.53
C ARG A 128 -7.71 6.68 -13.62
N ASP A 129 -8.25 7.85 -13.96
CA ASP A 129 -9.58 8.00 -14.57
C ASP A 129 -9.67 7.13 -15.84
N PRO A 130 -10.61 6.18 -15.95
CA PRO A 130 -10.90 5.53 -17.21
C PRO A 130 -11.79 6.36 -18.16
N ASP A 131 -12.28 7.54 -17.78
CA ASP A 131 -13.14 8.37 -18.64
C ASP A 131 -12.54 9.75 -18.93
N GLY A 132 -11.67 9.78 -19.93
CA GLY A 132 -11.22 10.98 -20.63
C GLY A 132 -11.55 10.90 -22.12
N SER A 133 -12.75 10.44 -22.48
CA SER A 133 -13.34 10.62 -23.80
C SER A 133 -14.69 11.30 -23.67
N GLY A 134 -14.77 12.53 -24.15
CA GLY A 134 -16.00 13.33 -24.14
C GLY A 134 -15.75 14.79 -24.54
N ASP A 135 -15.44 14.96 -25.82
CA ASP A 135 -15.89 16.07 -26.67
C ASP A 135 -15.36 17.49 -26.45
N ALA A 136 -14.47 17.89 -27.37
CA ALA A 136 -14.56 19.18 -28.08
C ALA A 136 -14.05 19.00 -29.52
#